data_AF-A0A9E6ER99-F1
#
_entry.id   AF-A0A9E6ER99-F1
#
_cell.length_a   1.000
_cell.length_b   1.000
_cell.length_c   1.000
_cell.angle_alpha   90.00
_cell.angle_beta   90.00
_cell.angle_gamma   90.00
#
_symmetry.space_group_name_H-M   'P 1'
#
loop_
_entity.id
_entity.type
_entity.pdbx_description
1 polymer ?
#
loop_
_entity_poly.entity_id
_entity_poly.type
_entity_poly.pdbx_seq_one_letter_code
_entity_poly.pdbx_strand_id
1 'polypeptide(L)'
;MASTLFRSLLVVGGGLLVALPQAALAPRNATGLSVVVAFSAVGSVYVLLAAHVLGTMFRSRSAWLLLDIAVMGGFGASMTWMTGHIAEGGAFRALPWFLGAATLLVLPVLAGSVFLQLSWGGADLRRGHKVLSVSLSMGLGAIALAGAGFCAWVRTGGPSSLSTFCVRDVAPSGGWITVLGEGRFHRQAFLLDTASGATVGGEPGGLFSPDGRRYVAYDLRTSQVVDIDLGQTPPRVQPPWDLAIPEPKGWSHLHALSRDGRVVVIATQDCLTVADFQARKVLHQSRGKREFLGSRFTFLSGTLLREFGRAKDGSLALGLFTRNAEGPLASRLRVGAGGGLFLAGPGGSSRALIPGARWGWTN
;
A
#
# COMPACT_ATOMS: atom_id res chain seq x y z
N MET A 1 14.62 3.89 -49.07
CA MET A 1 14.02 5.05 -48.37
C MET A 1 12.92 4.66 -47.37
N ALA A 2 12.03 3.70 -47.65
CA ALA A 2 11.00 3.29 -46.69
C ALA A 2 11.54 2.68 -45.37
N SER A 3 12.71 2.03 -45.39
CA SER A 3 13.30 1.38 -44.21
C SER A 3 13.92 2.36 -43.21
N THR A 4 14.41 3.52 -43.65
CA THR A 4 14.97 4.55 -42.78
C THR A 4 13.87 5.35 -42.09
N LEU A 5 12.81 5.71 -42.81
CA LEU A 5 11.63 6.38 -42.23
C LEU A 5 10.94 5.51 -41.16
N PHE A 6 10.78 4.21 -41.41
CA PHE A 6 10.18 3.29 -40.44
C PHE A 6 11.01 3.15 -39.17
N ARG A 7 12.35 3.11 -39.30
CA ARG A 7 13.26 3.09 -38.15
C ARG A 7 13.15 4.36 -37.33
N SER A 8 13.17 5.53 -37.96
CA SER A 8 13.04 6.82 -37.29
C SER A 8 11.71 6.99 -36.56
N LEU A 9 10.60 6.54 -37.16
CA LEU A 9 9.26 6.55 -36.54
C LEU A 9 9.17 5.65 -35.31
N LEU A 10 9.85 4.49 -35.31
CA LEU A 10 9.91 3.58 -34.16
C LEU A 10 10.75 4.15 -33.00
N VAL A 11 11.85 4.86 -33.30
CA VAL A 11 12.66 5.54 -32.27
C VAL A 11 11.86 6.64 -31.59
N VAL A 12 11.26 7.51 -32.41
CA VAL A 12 10.52 8.67 -31.93
C VAL A 12 9.24 8.23 -31.21
N GLY A 13 8.53 7.23 -31.74
CA GLY A 13 7.35 6.65 -31.12
C GLY A 13 7.63 5.94 -29.80
N GLY A 14 8.73 5.18 -29.72
CA GLY A 14 9.16 4.50 -28.49
C GLY A 14 9.59 5.46 -27.39
N GLY A 15 10.35 6.49 -27.75
CA GLY A 15 10.73 7.57 -26.84
C GLY A 15 9.52 8.33 -26.31
N LEU A 16 8.54 8.65 -27.16
CA LEU A 16 7.31 9.32 -26.77
C LEU A 16 6.41 8.45 -25.86
N LEU A 17 6.30 7.15 -26.13
CA LEU A 17 5.50 6.21 -25.32
C LEU A 17 6.01 6.08 -23.88
N VAL A 18 7.33 6.21 -23.67
CA VAL A 18 7.95 6.19 -22.34
C VAL A 18 7.95 7.58 -21.69
N ALA A 19 8.20 8.63 -22.47
CA ALA A 19 8.31 10.00 -21.98
C ALA A 19 6.96 10.62 -21.58
N LEU A 20 5.88 10.33 -22.33
CA LEU A 20 4.57 11.00 -22.14
C LEU A 20 3.91 10.71 -20.78
N PRO A 21 3.84 9.45 -20.30
CA PRO A 21 3.26 9.17 -18.99
C PRO A 21 4.11 9.75 -17.85
N GLN A 22 5.43 9.77 -18.01
CA GLN A 22 6.34 10.27 -16.98
C GLN A 22 6.39 11.79 -16.91
N ALA A 23 6.33 12.49 -18.05
CA ALA A 23 6.21 13.95 -18.09
C ALA A 23 4.88 14.44 -17.49
N ALA A 24 3.81 13.64 -17.62
CA ALA A 24 2.51 13.95 -17.00
C ALA A 24 2.51 13.76 -15.47
N LEU A 25 3.42 12.95 -14.92
CA LEU A 25 3.50 12.62 -13.49
C LEU A 25 4.64 13.34 -12.75
N ALA A 26 5.58 13.99 -13.45
CA ALA A 26 6.75 14.61 -12.85
C ALA A 26 6.41 15.96 -12.16
N PRO A 27 6.77 16.17 -10.89
CA PRO A 27 6.68 17.47 -10.23
C PRO A 27 7.62 18.48 -10.92
N ARG A 28 7.25 19.77 -10.96
CA ARG A 28 7.91 20.89 -11.70
C ARG A 28 9.31 21.28 -11.20
N ASN A 29 10.05 20.36 -10.59
CA ASN A 29 11.35 20.62 -9.99
C ASN A 29 12.44 20.18 -10.97
N ALA A 30 13.55 20.91 -11.08
CA ALA A 30 14.62 20.65 -12.05
C ALA A 30 15.23 19.23 -11.98
N THR A 31 15.09 18.54 -10.84
CA THR A 31 15.47 17.13 -10.65
C THR A 31 14.52 16.13 -11.31
N GLY A 32 13.26 16.49 -11.56
CA GLY A 32 12.31 15.64 -12.28
C GLY A 32 12.61 15.58 -13.78
N LEU A 33 13.02 16.70 -14.37
CA LEU A 33 13.30 16.78 -15.81
C LEU A 33 14.52 15.92 -16.21
N SER A 34 15.60 15.93 -15.41
CA SER A 34 16.79 15.12 -15.68
C SER A 34 16.51 13.62 -15.59
N VAL A 35 15.67 13.21 -14.65
CA VAL A 35 15.23 11.81 -14.50
C VAL A 35 14.38 11.37 -15.69
N VAL A 36 13.40 12.18 -16.11
CA VAL A 36 12.55 11.88 -17.28
C VAL A 36 13.37 11.79 -18.57
N VAL A 37 14.31 12.73 -18.79
CA VAL A 37 15.20 12.71 -19.97
C VAL A 37 16.10 11.48 -19.95
N ALA A 38 16.66 11.11 -18.80
CA ALA A 38 17.48 9.90 -18.68
C ALA A 38 16.68 8.63 -18.97
N PHE A 39 15.49 8.47 -18.38
CA PHE A 39 14.61 7.33 -18.66
C PHE A 39 14.13 7.29 -20.11
N SER A 40 13.85 8.43 -20.71
CA SER A 40 13.42 8.52 -22.12
C SER A 40 14.56 8.18 -23.08
N ALA A 41 15.78 8.62 -22.79
CA ALA A 41 16.96 8.29 -23.58
C ALA A 41 17.26 6.79 -23.49
N VAL A 42 17.26 6.21 -22.29
CA VAL A 42 17.44 4.77 -22.06
C VAL A 42 16.33 3.97 -22.73
N GLY A 43 15.07 4.40 -22.58
CA GLY A 43 13.91 3.77 -23.22
C GLY A 43 13.99 3.80 -24.74
N SER A 44 14.43 4.92 -25.33
CA SER A 44 14.60 5.05 -26.78
C SER A 44 15.70 4.14 -27.32
N VAL A 45 16.84 4.06 -26.62
CA VAL A 45 17.92 3.12 -26.95
C VAL A 45 17.43 1.68 -26.85
N TYR A 46 16.64 1.36 -25.82
CA TYR A 46 16.06 0.04 -25.64
C TYR A 46 15.10 -0.34 -26.77
N VAL A 47 14.18 0.57 -27.16
CA VAL A 47 13.25 0.34 -28.27
C VAL A 47 14.01 0.17 -29.59
N LEU A 48 15.06 0.97 -29.82
CA LEU A 48 15.92 0.84 -30.99
C LEU A 48 16.61 -0.53 -31.06
N LEU A 49 17.20 -0.96 -29.95
CA LEU A 49 17.85 -2.26 -29.84
C LEU A 49 16.82 -3.38 -30.02
N ALA A 50 15.66 -3.30 -29.37
CA ALA A 50 14.58 -4.27 -29.51
C ALA A 50 14.08 -4.35 -30.95
N ALA A 51 13.86 -3.22 -31.63
CA ALA A 51 13.43 -3.19 -33.04
C ALA A 51 14.50 -3.78 -33.97
N HIS A 52 15.78 -3.51 -33.71
CA HIS A 52 16.89 -4.09 -34.46
C HIS A 52 16.96 -5.61 -34.27
N VAL A 53 16.88 -6.07 -33.02
CA VAL A 53 16.90 -7.48 -32.65
C VAL A 53 15.68 -8.20 -33.25
N LEU A 54 14.47 -7.67 -33.10
CA LEU A 54 13.26 -8.23 -33.71
C LEU A 54 13.35 -8.27 -35.24
N GLY A 55 13.90 -7.22 -35.87
CA GLY A 55 14.09 -7.17 -37.33
C GLY A 55 15.08 -8.22 -37.84
N THR A 56 16.18 -8.43 -37.13
CA THR A 56 17.15 -9.49 -37.47
C THR A 56 16.59 -10.88 -37.21
N MET A 57 15.86 -11.05 -36.10
CA MET A 57 15.20 -12.28 -35.71
C MET A 57 14.11 -12.71 -36.70
N PHE A 58 13.22 -11.80 -37.11
CA PHE A 58 12.17 -12.09 -38.08
C PHE A 58 12.75 -12.57 -39.43
N ARG A 59 13.89 -12.02 -39.83
CA ARG A 59 14.59 -12.43 -41.05
C ARG A 59 15.27 -13.80 -40.92
N SER A 60 15.71 -14.18 -39.72
CA SER A 60 16.43 -15.44 -39.47
C SER A 60 15.56 -16.69 -39.51
N ARG A 61 14.23 -16.55 -39.34
CA ARG A 61 13.26 -17.67 -39.24
C ARG A 61 13.67 -18.77 -38.26
N SER A 62 14.42 -18.42 -37.22
CA SER A 62 14.90 -19.37 -36.20
C SER A 62 13.81 -19.67 -35.18
N ALA A 63 13.55 -20.94 -34.89
CA ALA A 63 12.60 -21.35 -33.84
C ALA A 63 13.02 -20.87 -32.43
N TRP A 64 14.32 -20.61 -32.23
CA TRP A 64 14.86 -20.05 -30.98
C TRP A 64 14.34 -18.64 -30.68
N LEU A 65 13.82 -17.94 -31.69
CA LEU A 65 13.12 -16.67 -31.50
C LEU A 65 11.96 -16.78 -30.52
N LEU A 66 11.19 -17.86 -30.59
CA LEU A 66 10.05 -18.06 -29.69
C LEU A 66 10.52 -18.21 -28.24
N LEU A 67 11.66 -18.87 -28.02
CA LEU A 67 12.26 -18.97 -26.70
C LEU A 67 12.71 -17.60 -26.20
N ASP A 68 13.41 -16.82 -27.02
CA ASP A 68 13.87 -15.48 -26.64
C ASP A 68 12.69 -14.56 -26.27
N ILE A 69 11.62 -14.59 -27.05
CA ILE A 69 10.39 -13.83 -26.77
C ILE A 69 9.77 -14.31 -25.45
N ALA A 70 9.63 -15.62 -25.25
CA ALA A 70 9.06 -16.19 -24.03
C ALA A 70 9.88 -15.83 -22.79
N VAL A 71 11.21 -15.86 -22.91
CA VAL A 71 12.15 -15.54 -21.82
C VAL A 71 12.14 -14.05 -21.51
N MET A 72 12.20 -13.17 -22.52
CA MET A 72 12.09 -11.73 -22.30
C MET A 72 10.74 -11.36 -21.67
N GLY A 73 9.65 -11.91 -22.21
CA GLY A 73 8.30 -11.69 -21.68
C GLY A 73 8.16 -12.21 -20.25
N GLY A 74 8.64 -13.42 -19.97
CA GLY A 74 8.63 -14.02 -18.64
C GLY A 74 9.49 -13.25 -17.65
N PHE A 75 10.68 -12.82 -18.05
CA PHE A 75 11.56 -11.98 -17.22
C PHE A 75 10.90 -10.62 -16.91
N GLY A 76 10.37 -9.93 -17.92
CA GLY A 76 9.65 -8.67 -17.76
C GLY A 76 8.45 -8.80 -16.83
N ALA A 77 7.59 -9.80 -17.06
CA ALA A 77 6.44 -10.10 -16.21
C ALA A 77 6.86 -10.42 -14.76
N SER A 78 7.94 -11.19 -14.58
CA SER A 78 8.50 -11.50 -13.26
C SER A 78 8.99 -10.24 -12.54
N MET A 79 9.69 -9.35 -13.25
CA MET A 79 10.14 -8.07 -12.69
C MET A 79 8.96 -7.18 -12.30
N THR A 80 7.94 -7.04 -13.15
CA THR A 80 6.72 -6.30 -12.84
C THR A 80 5.98 -6.89 -11.63
N TRP A 81 5.86 -8.22 -11.57
CA TRP A 81 5.24 -8.90 -10.44
C TRP A 81 6.01 -8.66 -9.14
N MET A 82 7.34 -8.76 -9.17
CA MET A 82 8.21 -8.52 -8.01
C MET A 82 8.18 -7.06 -7.53
N THR A 83 8.22 -6.09 -8.44
CA THR A 83 8.11 -4.67 -8.06
C THR A 83 6.74 -4.34 -7.49
N GLY A 84 5.67 -4.92 -8.05
CA GLY A 84 4.32 -4.86 -7.48
C GLY A 84 4.30 -5.39 -6.04
N HIS A 85 4.85 -6.58 -5.80
CA HIS A 85 4.92 -7.17 -4.46
C HIS A 85 5.76 -6.34 -3.46
N ILE A 86 6.86 -5.73 -3.90
CA ILE A 86 7.65 -4.81 -3.06
C ILE A 86 6.83 -3.56 -2.72
N ALA A 87 6.11 -3.00 -3.69
CA ALA A 87 5.28 -1.81 -3.52
C ALA A 87 4.08 -2.08 -2.60
N GLU A 88 3.38 -3.20 -2.80
CA GLU A 88 2.32 -3.70 -1.91
C GLU A 88 2.86 -4.00 -0.50
N GLY A 89 4.13 -4.41 -0.38
CA GLY A 89 4.79 -4.51 0.92
C GLY A 89 5.09 -3.16 1.59
N GLY A 90 4.89 -2.03 0.90
CA GLY A 90 5.30 -0.70 1.37
C GLY A 90 6.82 -0.48 1.33
N ALA A 91 7.58 -1.41 0.73
CA ALA A 91 9.04 -1.41 0.65
C ALA A 91 9.59 -0.58 -0.52
N PHE A 92 9.03 0.60 -0.75
CA PHE A 92 9.44 1.49 -1.85
C PHE A 92 10.93 1.85 -1.81
N ARG A 93 11.54 1.91 -0.61
CA ARG A 93 12.99 2.16 -0.49
C ARG A 93 13.84 1.02 -1.02
N ALA A 94 13.29 -0.19 -1.18
CA ALA A 94 13.99 -1.34 -1.77
C ALA A 94 14.02 -1.28 -3.30
N LEU A 95 13.06 -0.58 -3.94
CA LEU A 95 12.92 -0.57 -5.40
C LEU A 95 14.19 -0.06 -6.13
N PRO A 96 14.85 1.04 -5.71
CA PRO A 96 16.07 1.48 -6.39
C PRO A 96 17.20 0.46 -6.28
N TRP A 97 17.35 -0.21 -5.13
CA TRP A 97 18.36 -1.25 -4.92
C TRP A 97 18.06 -2.49 -5.76
N PHE A 98 16.80 -2.92 -5.79
CA PHE A 98 16.34 -4.05 -6.58
C PHE A 98 16.55 -3.82 -8.07
N LEU A 99 16.06 -2.70 -8.61
CA LEU A 99 16.17 -2.36 -10.03
C LEU A 99 17.60 -2.05 -10.43
N GLY A 100 18.36 -1.37 -9.56
CA GLY A 100 19.78 -1.09 -9.78
C GLY A 100 20.60 -2.37 -9.86
N ALA A 101 20.42 -3.30 -8.92
CA ALA A 101 21.11 -4.59 -8.92
C ALA A 101 20.71 -5.45 -10.13
N ALA A 102 19.41 -5.55 -10.45
CA ALA A 102 18.94 -6.27 -11.63
C ALA A 102 19.57 -5.71 -12.91
N THR A 103 19.56 -4.38 -13.08
CA THR A 103 20.18 -3.71 -14.24
C THR A 103 21.68 -4.01 -14.32
N LEU A 104 22.39 -3.90 -13.19
CA LEU A 104 23.83 -4.17 -13.12
C LEU A 104 24.17 -5.62 -13.48
N LEU A 105 23.32 -6.59 -13.11
CA LEU A 105 23.51 -8.01 -13.42
C LEU A 105 23.12 -8.37 -14.87
N VAL A 106 22.14 -7.68 -15.46
CA VAL A 106 21.74 -7.91 -16.86
C VAL A 106 22.88 -7.56 -17.82
N LEU A 107 23.66 -6.51 -17.56
CA LEU A 107 24.77 -6.09 -18.42
C LEU A 107 25.83 -7.19 -18.68
N PRO A 108 26.44 -7.83 -17.67
CA PRO A 108 27.38 -8.92 -17.88
C PRO A 108 26.72 -10.17 -18.47
N VAL A 109 25.43 -10.43 -18.20
CA VAL A 109 24.70 -11.53 -18.85
C VAL A 109 24.58 -11.29 -20.36
N LEU A 110 24.25 -10.07 -20.77
CA LEU A 110 24.19 -9.69 -22.19
C LEU A 110 25.58 -9.80 -22.84
N ALA A 111 26.60 -9.18 -22.23
CA ALA A 111 27.97 -9.21 -22.74
C ALA A 111 28.53 -10.64 -22.83
N GLY A 112 28.33 -11.44 -21.79
CA GLY A 112 28.74 -12.84 -21.74
C GLY A 112 28.01 -13.71 -22.76
N SER A 113 26.72 -13.48 -22.98
CA SER A 113 25.94 -14.20 -23.98
C SER A 113 26.42 -13.92 -25.41
N VAL A 114 26.72 -12.65 -25.72
CA VAL A 114 27.31 -12.26 -27.01
C VAL A 114 28.70 -12.89 -27.17
N PHE A 115 29.54 -12.86 -26.12
CA PHE A 115 30.85 -13.50 -26.16
C PHE A 115 30.77 -15.02 -26.41
N LEU A 116 29.86 -15.72 -25.72
CA LEU A 116 29.63 -17.15 -25.91
C LEU A 116 29.10 -17.46 -27.32
N GLN A 117 28.21 -16.62 -27.85
CA GLN A 117 27.76 -16.73 -29.23
C GLN A 117 28.93 -16.65 -30.21
N LEU A 118 29.84 -15.69 -30.05
CA LEU A 118 30.98 -15.50 -30.95
C LEU A 118 32.01 -16.64 -30.82
N SER A 119 32.28 -17.10 -29.60
CA SER A 119 33.29 -18.14 -29.34
C SER A 119 32.82 -19.55 -29.70
N TRP A 120 31.55 -19.89 -29.47
CA TRP A 120 31.02 -21.25 -29.67
C TRP A 120 30.06 -21.39 -30.87
N GLY A 121 29.57 -20.28 -31.42
CA GLY A 121 28.71 -20.26 -32.60
C GLY A 121 29.47 -20.49 -33.90
N GLY A 122 30.72 -20.02 -33.98
CA GLY A 122 31.50 -20.04 -35.22
C GLY A 122 30.81 -19.25 -36.34
N ALA A 123 30.98 -19.67 -37.60
CA ALA A 123 30.33 -19.06 -38.76
C ALA A 123 28.87 -19.51 -38.98
N ASP A 124 28.39 -20.50 -38.22
CA ASP A 124 27.00 -21.00 -38.34
C ASP A 124 26.04 -20.12 -37.53
N LEU A 125 25.22 -19.36 -38.24
CA LEU A 125 24.21 -18.47 -37.66
C LEU A 125 23.23 -19.19 -36.74
N ARG A 126 22.82 -20.43 -37.06
CA ARG A 126 21.84 -21.17 -36.24
C ARG A 126 22.45 -21.64 -34.94
N ARG A 127 23.70 -22.12 -35.00
CA ARG A 127 24.46 -22.53 -33.82
C ARG A 127 24.75 -21.33 -32.92
N GLY A 128 25.19 -20.21 -33.48
CA GLY A 128 25.41 -18.97 -32.74
C GLY A 128 24.14 -18.48 -32.05
N HIS A 129 23.01 -18.42 -32.75
CA HIS A 129 21.73 -18.01 -32.15
C HIS A 129 21.31 -18.94 -31.02
N LYS A 130 21.41 -20.27 -31.20
CA LYS A 130 21.12 -21.23 -30.13
C LYS A 130 21.95 -20.97 -28.86
N VAL A 131 23.27 -20.75 -29.01
CA VAL A 131 24.15 -20.47 -27.87
C VAL A 131 23.74 -19.18 -27.16
N LEU A 132 23.50 -18.10 -27.92
CA LEU A 132 23.02 -16.82 -27.38
C LEU A 132 21.73 -17.01 -26.58
N SER A 133 20.72 -17.65 -27.19
CA SER A 133 19.40 -17.86 -26.58
C SER A 133 19.52 -18.63 -25.27
N VAL A 134 20.26 -19.73 -25.26
CA VAL A 134 20.43 -20.56 -24.06
C VAL A 134 21.17 -19.80 -22.96
N SER A 135 22.30 -19.15 -23.27
CA SER A 135 23.09 -18.43 -22.26
C SER A 135 22.32 -17.24 -21.68
N LEU A 136 21.60 -16.49 -22.54
CA LEU A 136 20.77 -15.36 -22.13
C LEU A 136 19.62 -15.82 -21.24
N SER A 137 18.95 -16.91 -21.62
CA SER A 137 17.85 -17.48 -20.84
C SER A 137 18.29 -17.93 -19.45
N MET A 138 19.43 -18.61 -19.36
CA MET A 138 19.99 -19.04 -18.07
C MET A 138 20.38 -17.84 -17.20
N GLY A 139 21.04 -16.84 -17.79
CA GLY A 139 21.44 -15.63 -17.05
C GLY A 139 20.24 -14.83 -16.53
N LEU A 140 19.24 -14.59 -17.37
CA LEU A 140 18.02 -13.88 -16.96
C LEU A 140 17.18 -14.69 -15.97
N GLY A 141 17.10 -16.01 -16.15
CA GLY A 141 16.45 -16.90 -15.20
C GLY A 141 17.11 -16.84 -13.82
N ALA A 142 18.44 -16.85 -13.76
CA ALA A 142 19.19 -16.71 -12.51
C ALA A 142 18.95 -15.34 -11.84
N ILE A 143 18.92 -14.24 -12.62
CA ILE A 143 18.60 -12.91 -12.10
C ILE A 143 17.18 -12.85 -11.55
N ALA A 144 16.20 -13.43 -12.26
CA ALA A 144 14.82 -13.48 -11.79
C ALA A 144 14.67 -14.27 -10.48
N LEU A 145 15.36 -15.42 -10.36
CA LEU A 145 15.38 -16.21 -9.13
C LEU A 145 16.03 -15.46 -7.97
N ALA A 146 17.19 -14.81 -8.20
CA ALA A 146 17.83 -13.97 -7.19
C ALA A 146 16.92 -12.81 -6.77
N GLY A 147 16.22 -12.20 -7.73
CA GLY A 147 15.23 -11.18 -7.47
C GLY A 147 14.07 -11.67 -6.59
N ALA A 148 13.53 -12.86 -6.88
CA ALA A 148 12.47 -13.47 -6.08
C ALA A 148 12.96 -13.74 -4.64
N GLY A 149 14.19 -14.22 -4.49
CA GLY A 149 14.84 -14.39 -3.18
C GLY A 149 14.99 -13.06 -2.43
N PHE A 150 15.38 -11.98 -3.11
CA PHE A 150 15.43 -10.65 -2.52
C PHE A 150 14.04 -10.17 -2.08
N CYS A 151 13.01 -10.30 -2.91
CA CYS A 151 11.63 -9.95 -2.55
C CYS A 151 11.14 -10.73 -1.32
N ALA A 152 11.40 -12.04 -1.28
CA ALA A 152 11.08 -12.87 -0.11
C ALA A 152 11.82 -12.36 1.13
N TRP A 153 13.13 -12.13 1.03
CA TRP A 153 13.95 -11.63 2.14
C TRP A 153 13.49 -10.26 2.66
N VAL A 154 13.06 -9.34 1.79
CA VAL A 154 12.50 -8.05 2.21
C VAL A 154 11.20 -8.24 3.00
N ARG A 155 10.35 -9.19 2.61
CA ARG A 155 9.00 -9.37 3.18
C ARG A 155 8.96 -10.25 4.43
N THR A 156 9.83 -11.25 4.54
CA THR A 156 9.81 -12.20 5.67
C THR A 156 10.61 -11.73 6.88
N GLY A 157 10.84 -10.42 7.02
CA GLY A 157 11.47 -9.86 8.21
C GLY A 157 10.62 -10.12 9.45
N GLY A 158 11.22 -10.65 10.51
CA GLY A 158 10.58 -10.78 11.82
C GLY A 158 10.90 -9.59 12.74
N PRO A 159 10.44 -9.61 13.99
CA PRO A 159 10.73 -8.55 14.96
C PRO A 159 12.22 -8.30 15.17
N SER A 160 13.05 -9.34 15.10
CA SER A 160 14.52 -9.22 15.20
C SER A 160 15.18 -8.50 14.01
N SER A 161 14.44 -8.29 12.92
CA SER A 161 14.92 -7.54 11.75
C SER A 161 14.68 -6.03 11.86
N LEU A 162 14.03 -5.57 12.94
CA LEU A 162 13.82 -4.16 13.21
C LEU A 162 15.14 -3.52 13.66
N SER A 163 15.62 -2.54 12.88
CA SER A 163 16.83 -1.76 13.19
C SER A 163 16.60 -0.70 14.27
N THR A 164 15.39 -0.16 14.29
CA THR A 164 14.88 0.76 15.30
C THR A 164 13.44 0.39 15.57
N PHE A 165 12.98 0.49 16.81
CA PHE A 165 11.61 0.15 17.17
C PHE A 165 11.11 0.98 18.35
N CYS A 166 9.79 1.06 18.46
CA CYS A 166 9.10 1.56 19.64
C CYS A 166 7.88 0.69 19.95
N VAL A 167 7.49 0.66 21.22
CA VAL A 167 6.19 0.14 21.62
C VAL A 167 5.15 1.20 21.28
N ARG A 168 4.25 0.87 20.37
CA ARG A 168 3.22 1.80 19.89
C ARG A 168 1.99 1.76 20.78
N ASP A 169 1.49 0.56 21.04
CA ASP A 169 0.24 0.32 21.77
C ASP A 169 0.40 -0.91 22.68
N VAL A 170 -0.32 -0.92 23.79
CA VAL A 170 -0.38 -2.03 24.75
C VAL A 170 -1.82 -2.50 24.84
N ALA A 171 -2.07 -3.79 24.71
CA ALA A 171 -3.40 -4.36 24.90
C ALA A 171 -3.89 -4.04 26.32
N PRO A 172 -5.18 -3.69 26.51
CA PRO A 172 -5.70 -3.38 27.84
C PRO A 172 -5.52 -4.49 28.89
N SER A 173 -5.43 -5.75 28.44
CA SER A 173 -5.13 -6.91 29.29
C SER A 173 -3.65 -7.05 29.66
N GLY A 174 -2.75 -6.30 29.02
CA GLY A 174 -1.29 -6.34 29.23
C GLY A 174 -0.55 -7.50 28.55
N GLY A 175 -1.26 -8.50 28.02
CA GLY A 175 -0.64 -9.70 27.44
C GLY A 175 -0.01 -9.50 26.05
N TRP A 176 -0.38 -8.44 25.34
CA TRP A 176 0.11 -8.16 23.99
C TRP A 176 0.53 -6.71 23.84
N ILE A 177 1.57 -6.47 23.06
CA ILE A 177 2.00 -5.14 22.65
C ILE A 177 2.19 -5.07 21.14
N THR A 178 1.95 -3.89 20.56
CA THR A 178 2.29 -3.59 19.17
C THR A 178 3.68 -2.96 19.15
N VAL A 179 4.62 -3.62 18.49
CA VAL A 179 5.96 -3.08 18.22
C VAL A 179 5.99 -2.57 16.79
N LEU A 180 6.36 -1.31 16.61
CA LEU A 180 6.53 -0.67 15.30
C LEU A 180 8.00 -0.32 15.12
N GLY A 181 8.56 -0.60 13.95
CA GLY A 181 9.96 -0.26 13.69
C GLY A 181 10.32 -0.16 12.23
N GLU A 182 11.54 0.27 11.96
CA GLU A 182 12.14 0.24 10.61
C GLU A 182 12.75 -1.14 10.37
N GLY A 183 12.05 -1.94 9.56
CA GLY A 183 12.54 -3.23 9.06
C GLY A 183 13.36 -3.07 7.78
N ARG A 184 13.40 -4.11 6.96
CA ARG A 184 14.10 -4.10 5.68
C ARG A 184 13.38 -3.20 4.68
N PHE A 185 13.85 -1.96 4.53
CA PHE A 185 13.37 -0.97 3.57
C PHE A 185 11.92 -0.47 3.75
N HIS A 186 11.23 -0.85 4.83
CA HIS A 186 9.91 -0.32 5.18
C HIS A 186 9.65 -0.40 6.67
N ARG A 187 8.62 0.32 7.10
CA ARG A 187 8.09 0.18 8.46
C ARG A 187 7.31 -1.12 8.59
N GLN A 188 7.60 -1.87 9.63
CA GLN A 188 6.93 -3.12 9.96
C GLN A 188 6.35 -3.02 11.36
N ALA A 189 5.18 -3.63 11.52
CA ALA A 189 4.53 -3.77 12.82
C ALA A 189 4.38 -5.25 13.15
N PHE A 190 4.57 -5.58 14.42
CA PHE A 190 4.38 -6.91 14.95
C PHE A 190 3.57 -6.80 16.24
N LEU A 191 2.73 -7.80 16.48
CA LEU A 191 2.18 -8.03 17.81
C LEU A 191 3.10 -8.99 18.53
N LEU A 192 3.49 -8.65 19.75
CA LEU A 192 4.36 -9.43 20.61
C LEU A 192 3.59 -9.80 21.89
N ASP A 193 3.51 -11.09 22.17
CA ASP A 193 3.04 -11.61 23.46
C ASP A 193 4.12 -11.37 24.51
N THR A 194 3.77 -10.61 25.55
CA THR A 194 4.72 -10.21 26.61
C THR A 194 5.09 -11.36 27.53
N ALA A 195 4.27 -12.42 27.60
CA ALA A 195 4.52 -13.58 28.44
C ALA A 195 5.31 -14.67 27.70
N SER A 196 4.91 -15.00 26.47
CA SER A 196 5.53 -16.10 25.72
C SER A 196 6.63 -15.67 24.75
N GLY A 197 6.70 -14.38 24.40
CA GLY A 197 7.54 -13.88 23.32
C GLY A 197 7.04 -14.27 21.92
N ALA A 198 5.86 -14.87 21.80
CA ALA A 198 5.26 -15.21 20.51
C ALA A 198 4.97 -13.94 19.70
N THR A 199 5.15 -14.04 18.38
CA THR A 199 5.01 -12.88 17.48
C THR A 199 4.10 -13.21 16.32
N VAL A 200 3.24 -12.25 15.96
CA VAL A 200 2.44 -12.30 14.73
C VAL A 200 2.59 -10.99 13.97
N GLY A 201 2.46 -11.05 12.64
CA GLY A 201 2.44 -9.84 11.81
C GLY A 201 1.32 -8.91 12.26
N GLY A 202 1.64 -7.63 12.39
CA GLY A 202 0.69 -6.57 12.69
C GLY A 202 0.68 -5.53 11.58
N GLU A 203 -0.20 -4.56 11.73
CA GLU A 203 -0.26 -3.39 10.85
C GLU A 203 0.05 -2.15 11.67
N PRO A 204 0.78 -1.15 11.14
CA PRO A 204 1.11 0.03 11.91
C PRO A 204 -0.12 0.69 12.55
N GLY A 205 -1.29 0.68 11.90
CA GLY A 205 -2.47 1.44 12.32
C GLY A 205 -3.56 0.68 13.08
N GLY A 206 -3.32 -0.53 13.60
CA GLY A 206 -4.39 -1.29 14.28
C GLY A 206 -4.67 -0.88 15.73
N LEU A 207 -5.78 -1.37 16.27
CA LEU A 207 -6.24 -1.13 17.64
C LEU A 207 -6.56 -2.46 18.35
N PHE A 208 -6.33 -2.49 19.65
CA PHE A 208 -6.80 -3.56 20.52
C PHE A 208 -8.27 -3.39 20.89
N SER A 209 -8.98 -4.51 21.00
CA SER A 209 -10.28 -4.55 21.68
C SER A 209 -10.14 -4.17 23.16
N PRO A 210 -11.20 -3.65 23.80
CA PRO A 210 -11.13 -3.25 25.20
C PRO A 210 -10.84 -4.38 26.20
N ASP A 211 -11.15 -5.63 25.83
CA ASP A 211 -10.78 -6.82 26.60
C ASP A 211 -9.34 -7.31 26.31
N GLY A 212 -8.64 -6.68 25.36
CA GLY A 212 -7.30 -7.05 24.91
C GLY A 212 -7.20 -8.41 24.20
N ARG A 213 -8.32 -9.05 23.85
CA ARG A 213 -8.35 -10.38 23.22
C ARG A 213 -8.35 -10.34 21.69
N ARG A 214 -8.54 -9.18 21.08
CA ARG A 214 -8.48 -9.01 19.62
C ARG A 214 -7.64 -7.82 19.24
N TYR A 215 -7.08 -7.91 18.05
CA TYR A 215 -6.43 -6.81 17.37
C TYR A 215 -7.05 -6.64 15.98
N VAL A 216 -7.53 -5.43 15.71
CA VAL A 216 -8.16 -5.08 14.44
C VAL A 216 -7.33 -4.01 13.77
N ALA A 217 -6.97 -4.24 12.52
CA ALA A 217 -6.26 -3.29 11.70
C ALA A 217 -6.95 -3.09 10.36
N TYR A 218 -6.69 -1.94 9.75
CA TYR A 218 -7.04 -1.66 8.38
C TYR A 218 -5.76 -1.55 7.55
N ASP A 219 -5.61 -2.45 6.58
CA ASP A 219 -4.52 -2.38 5.61
C ASP A 219 -4.93 -1.44 4.48
N LEU A 220 -4.28 -0.28 4.49
CA LEU A 220 -4.44 0.79 3.51
C LEU A 220 -4.20 0.35 2.07
N ARG A 221 -3.39 -0.69 1.87
CA ARG A 221 -2.86 -1.07 0.57
C ARG A 221 -3.83 -2.00 -0.15
N THR A 222 -4.43 -2.90 0.61
CA THR A 222 -5.43 -3.86 0.12
C THR A 222 -6.87 -3.38 0.37
N SER A 223 -7.06 -2.30 1.13
CA SER A 223 -8.37 -1.84 1.63
C SER A 223 -9.12 -2.92 2.43
N GLN A 224 -8.37 -3.79 3.10
CA GLN A 224 -8.91 -4.90 3.87
C GLN A 224 -8.81 -4.62 5.38
N VAL A 225 -9.81 -5.10 6.13
CA VAL A 225 -9.67 -5.23 7.58
C VAL A 225 -9.06 -6.59 7.91
N VAL A 226 -8.02 -6.54 8.74
CA VAL A 226 -7.38 -7.69 9.36
C VAL A 226 -7.88 -7.77 10.80
N ASP A 227 -8.38 -8.95 11.19
CA ASP A 227 -8.82 -9.26 12.55
C ASP A 227 -8.00 -10.44 13.06
N ILE A 228 -7.40 -10.26 14.24
CA ILE A 228 -6.54 -11.26 14.88
C ILE A 228 -7.10 -11.57 16.25
N ASP A 229 -7.51 -12.82 16.47
CA ASP A 229 -7.90 -13.33 17.77
C ASP A 229 -6.65 -13.71 18.57
N LEU A 230 -6.35 -12.87 19.57
CA LEU A 230 -5.22 -12.99 20.49
C LEU A 230 -5.55 -13.87 21.71
N GLY A 231 -6.82 -14.28 21.85
CA GLY A 231 -7.26 -15.19 22.90
C GLY A 231 -6.99 -16.66 22.60
N GLN A 232 -6.46 -16.98 21.42
CA GLN A 232 -6.07 -18.32 21.00
C GLN A 232 -4.55 -18.46 20.98
N THR A 233 -4.05 -19.66 21.23
CA THR A 233 -2.62 -19.99 21.15
C THR A 233 -2.46 -21.19 20.19
N PRO A 234 -1.93 -20.99 18.98
CA PRO A 234 -1.43 -19.73 18.42
C PRO A 234 -2.54 -18.71 18.12
N PRO A 235 -2.20 -17.40 18.04
CA PRO A 235 -3.15 -16.37 17.60
C PRO A 235 -3.75 -16.72 16.25
N ARG A 236 -5.05 -16.47 16.09
CA ARG A 236 -5.77 -16.83 14.86
C ARG A 236 -6.04 -15.59 14.04
N VAL A 237 -5.41 -15.49 12.88
CA VAL A 237 -5.72 -14.46 11.87
C VAL A 237 -6.99 -14.88 11.14
N GLN A 238 -8.02 -14.05 11.21
CA GLN A 238 -9.25 -14.26 10.44
C GLN A 238 -9.01 -13.90 8.96
N PRO A 239 -9.76 -14.52 8.02
CA PRO A 239 -9.65 -14.15 6.62
C PRO A 239 -9.94 -12.65 6.44
N PRO A 240 -9.08 -11.91 5.71
CA PRO A 240 -9.28 -10.48 5.50
C PRO A 240 -10.65 -10.18 4.91
N TRP A 241 -11.24 -9.06 5.32
CA TRP A 241 -12.51 -8.59 4.79
C TRP A 241 -12.31 -7.33 3.96
N ASP A 242 -12.62 -7.42 2.66
CA ASP A 242 -12.66 -6.27 1.77
C ASP A 242 -13.89 -5.40 2.09
N LEU A 243 -13.63 -4.17 2.52
CA LEU A 243 -14.68 -3.23 2.92
C LEU A 243 -15.33 -2.49 1.75
N ALA A 244 -14.90 -2.74 0.50
CA ALA A 244 -15.35 -1.99 -0.67
C ALA A 244 -15.30 -0.47 -0.43
N ILE A 245 -14.33 -0.01 0.38
CA ILE A 245 -14.09 1.41 0.59
C ILE A 245 -13.49 1.92 -0.73
N PRO A 246 -14.04 2.99 -1.32
CA PRO A 246 -13.46 3.63 -2.50
C PRO A 246 -11.98 3.91 -2.25
N GLU A 247 -11.11 3.57 -3.21
CA GLU A 247 -9.65 3.69 -3.07
C GLU A 247 -9.27 4.95 -2.28
N PRO A 248 -8.80 4.80 -1.03
CA PRO A 248 -8.58 5.95 -0.18
C PRO A 248 -7.48 6.81 -0.78
N LYS A 249 -7.77 8.08 -1.03
CA LYS A 249 -6.71 9.05 -1.30
C LYS A 249 -6.01 9.34 0.03
N GLY A 250 -4.72 9.03 0.11
CA GLY A 250 -3.85 9.39 1.22
C GLY A 250 -3.92 8.45 2.43
N TRP A 251 -3.58 8.99 3.59
CA TRP A 251 -3.42 8.23 4.83
C TRP A 251 -4.80 7.92 5.42
N SER A 252 -4.97 6.71 5.95
CA SER A 252 -6.13 6.35 6.76
C SER A 252 -5.67 5.84 8.11
N HIS A 253 -6.54 6.04 9.10
CA HIS A 253 -6.33 5.52 10.43
C HIS A 253 -7.58 4.76 10.85
N LEU A 254 -7.39 3.66 11.58
CA LEU A 254 -8.46 3.07 12.34
C LEU A 254 -8.63 3.94 13.58
N HIS A 255 -9.76 4.63 13.68
CA HIS A 255 -9.95 5.69 14.68
C HIS A 255 -10.56 5.17 15.97
N ALA A 256 -11.46 4.19 15.87
CA ALA A 256 -12.14 3.66 17.04
C ALA A 256 -12.61 2.23 16.81
N LEU A 257 -12.72 1.51 17.93
CA LEU A 257 -13.31 0.18 18.02
C LEU A 257 -14.36 0.22 19.14
N SER A 258 -15.53 -0.35 18.89
CA SER A 258 -16.62 -0.37 19.87
C SER A 258 -16.25 -1.18 21.12
N ARG A 259 -17.00 -0.98 22.21
CA ARG A 259 -16.67 -1.61 23.50
C ARG A 259 -16.65 -3.15 23.45
N ASP A 260 -17.57 -3.72 22.67
CA ASP A 260 -17.68 -5.14 22.38
C ASP A 260 -16.69 -5.63 21.32
N GLY A 261 -15.83 -4.73 20.80
CA GLY A 261 -14.85 -5.06 19.78
C GLY A 261 -15.48 -5.56 18.50
N ARG A 262 -16.65 -5.06 18.09
CA ARG A 262 -17.41 -5.56 16.92
C ARG A 262 -17.55 -4.53 15.80
N VAL A 263 -17.66 -3.26 16.16
CA VAL A 263 -17.86 -2.16 15.21
C VAL A 263 -16.60 -1.32 15.16
N VAL A 264 -16.08 -1.12 13.96
CA VAL A 264 -14.89 -0.33 13.68
C VAL A 264 -15.27 0.96 12.99
N VAL A 265 -14.54 2.03 13.31
CA VAL A 265 -14.59 3.31 12.58
C VAL A 265 -13.27 3.52 11.87
N ILE A 266 -13.36 3.54 10.55
CA ILE A 266 -12.25 3.79 9.64
C ILE A 266 -12.48 5.17 9.05
N ALA A 267 -11.49 6.06 9.17
CA ALA A 267 -11.54 7.34 8.48
C ALA A 267 -10.32 7.48 7.57
N THR A 268 -10.61 7.86 6.34
CA THR A 268 -9.66 8.24 5.29
C THR A 268 -9.70 9.76 5.17
N GLN A 269 -8.94 10.35 4.23
CA GLN A 269 -9.02 11.80 3.99
C GLN A 269 -10.44 12.27 3.65
N ASP A 270 -11.19 11.47 2.91
CA ASP A 270 -12.45 11.87 2.28
C ASP A 270 -13.64 10.99 2.68
N CYS A 271 -13.43 9.93 3.46
CA CYS A 271 -14.47 8.97 3.81
C CYS A 271 -14.41 8.57 5.28
N LEU A 272 -15.57 8.54 5.93
CA LEU A 272 -15.78 7.92 7.23
C LEU A 272 -16.64 6.68 7.05
N THR A 273 -16.10 5.52 7.39
CA THR A 273 -16.79 4.23 7.29
C THR A 273 -16.95 3.64 8.68
N VAL A 274 -18.19 3.34 9.05
CA VAL A 274 -18.54 2.56 10.24
C VAL A 274 -18.95 1.18 9.78
N ALA A 275 -18.27 0.16 10.27
CA ALA A 275 -18.47 -1.20 9.82
C ALA A 275 -18.54 -2.17 10.99
N ASP A 276 -19.43 -3.15 10.89
CA ASP A 276 -19.51 -4.30 11.76
C ASP A 276 -18.66 -5.41 11.12
N PHE A 277 -17.44 -5.59 11.62
CA PHE A 277 -16.50 -6.51 10.98
C PHE A 277 -16.84 -7.98 11.24
N GLN A 278 -17.51 -8.28 12.36
CA GLN A 278 -17.98 -9.63 12.65
C GLN A 278 -19.13 -10.01 11.71
N ALA A 279 -20.08 -9.09 11.50
CA ALA A 279 -21.16 -9.28 10.52
C ALA A 279 -20.70 -9.06 9.06
N ARG A 280 -19.44 -8.64 8.85
CA ARG A 280 -18.89 -8.23 7.54
C ARG A 280 -19.83 -7.31 6.79
N LYS A 281 -20.34 -6.30 7.49
CA LYS A 281 -21.33 -5.37 6.97
C LYS A 281 -20.93 -3.93 7.25
N VAL A 282 -20.86 -3.13 6.18
CA VAL A 282 -20.79 -1.67 6.32
C VAL A 282 -22.11 -1.18 6.90
N LEU A 283 -22.04 -0.56 8.08
CA LEU A 283 -23.20 0.01 8.76
C LEU A 283 -23.50 1.41 8.23
N HIS A 284 -22.44 2.17 7.95
CA HIS A 284 -22.54 3.54 7.46
C HIS A 284 -21.28 3.93 6.70
N GLN A 285 -21.47 4.77 5.68
CA GLN A 285 -20.39 5.37 4.95
C GLN A 285 -20.78 6.80 4.58
N SER A 286 -19.96 7.77 4.94
CA SER A 286 -20.13 9.16 4.53
C SER A 286 -18.87 9.65 3.84
N ARG A 287 -19.04 10.48 2.81
CA ARG A 287 -17.94 11.19 2.15
C ARG A 287 -17.95 12.65 2.57
N GLY A 288 -16.83 13.13 3.10
CA GLY A 288 -16.65 14.51 3.52
C GLY A 288 -15.83 15.29 2.49
N LYS A 289 -16.14 16.58 2.31
CA LYS A 289 -15.26 17.51 1.58
C LYS A 289 -14.06 17.99 2.43
N ARG A 290 -14.03 17.66 3.72
CA ARG A 290 -12.99 18.06 4.68
C ARG A 290 -12.20 16.85 5.12
N GLU A 291 -10.89 17.05 5.30
CA GLU A 291 -9.98 16.06 5.85
C GLU A 291 -10.46 15.60 7.24
N PHE A 292 -10.76 14.31 7.39
CA PHE A 292 -10.98 13.70 8.71
C PHE A 292 -9.65 13.44 9.46
N LEU A 293 -8.50 13.67 8.79
CA LEU A 293 -7.17 13.47 9.35
C LEU A 293 -6.95 14.32 10.61
N GLY A 294 -6.40 13.69 11.66
CA GLY A 294 -6.09 14.34 12.94
C GLY A 294 -7.22 14.34 13.97
N SER A 295 -8.44 13.96 13.60
CA SER A 295 -9.55 13.84 14.55
C SER A 295 -9.50 12.49 15.28
N ARG A 296 -9.37 12.48 16.61
CA ARG A 296 -9.60 11.27 17.41
C ARG A 296 -11.09 11.17 17.73
N PHE A 297 -11.72 10.10 17.27
CA PHE A 297 -13.11 9.81 17.57
C PHE A 297 -13.15 8.93 18.82
N THR A 298 -13.78 9.41 19.88
CA THR A 298 -14.07 8.58 21.05
C THR A 298 -15.58 8.39 21.11
N PHE A 299 -16.03 7.14 20.99
CA PHE A 299 -17.45 6.82 21.12
C PHE A 299 -17.74 6.37 22.55
N LEU A 300 -18.69 7.04 23.20
CA LEU A 300 -19.07 6.73 24.59
C LEU A 300 -19.78 5.38 24.71
N SER A 301 -20.39 4.88 23.64
CA SER A 301 -20.99 3.54 23.60
C SER A 301 -21.10 2.98 22.18
N GLY A 302 -21.14 1.65 22.05
CA GLY A 302 -21.44 0.98 20.77
C GLY A 302 -22.86 1.25 20.27
N THR A 303 -23.79 1.64 21.14
CA THR A 303 -25.13 2.09 20.76
C THR A 303 -25.07 3.43 20.05
N LEU A 304 -24.33 4.41 20.60
CA LEU A 304 -24.14 5.72 19.96
C LEU A 304 -23.45 5.60 18.61
N LEU A 305 -22.48 4.69 18.49
CA LEU A 305 -21.83 4.42 17.20
C LEU A 305 -22.80 3.82 16.17
N ARG A 306 -23.68 2.91 16.59
CA ARG A 306 -24.72 2.34 15.71
C ARG A 306 -25.76 3.37 15.31
N GLU A 307 -26.20 4.23 16.24
CA GLU A 307 -27.13 5.31 15.93
C GLU A 307 -26.50 6.36 15.01
N PHE A 308 -25.22 6.70 15.21
CA PHE A 308 -24.48 7.53 14.26
C PHE A 308 -24.50 6.93 12.86
N GLY A 309 -24.30 5.60 12.75
CA GLY A 309 -24.37 4.93 11.47
C GLY A 309 -25.76 4.92 10.80
N ARG A 310 -26.84 5.06 11.59
CA ARG A 310 -28.22 5.13 11.07
C ARG A 310 -28.64 6.54 10.64
N ALA A 311 -27.93 7.59 11.07
CA ALA A 311 -28.25 8.96 10.68
C ALA A 311 -28.01 9.17 9.18
N LYS A 312 -29.07 9.55 8.44
CA LYS A 312 -29.05 9.67 6.97
C LYS A 312 -28.14 10.79 6.43
N ASP A 313 -27.78 11.73 7.27
CA ASP A 313 -27.09 12.98 6.94
C ASP A 313 -25.77 13.13 7.72
N GLY A 314 -25.38 12.14 8.52
CA GLY A 314 -24.21 12.20 9.39
C GLY A 314 -24.30 13.29 10.48
N SER A 315 -25.49 13.87 10.70
CA SER A 315 -25.68 15.05 11.56
C SER A 315 -25.91 14.71 13.04
N LEU A 316 -25.71 13.46 13.45
CA LEU A 316 -25.73 13.11 14.87
C LEU A 316 -24.51 13.77 15.51
N ALA A 317 -24.78 14.84 16.28
CA ALA A 317 -23.80 15.69 16.93
C ALA A 317 -22.79 14.84 17.70
N LEU A 318 -21.69 14.58 17.03
CA LEU A 318 -20.53 13.92 17.59
C LEU A 318 -20.02 14.84 18.70
N GLY A 319 -20.06 14.37 19.94
CA GLY A 319 -19.30 14.99 21.04
C GLY A 319 -17.81 14.84 20.74
N LEU A 320 -17.31 15.67 19.83
CA LEU A 320 -15.92 15.74 19.43
C LEU A 320 -15.11 16.31 20.59
N PHE A 321 -14.38 15.44 21.28
CA PHE A 321 -13.25 15.89 22.08
C PHE A 321 -12.01 15.89 21.18
N THR A 322 -11.79 16.99 20.46
CA THR A 322 -10.52 17.22 19.76
C THR A 322 -9.48 17.69 20.78
N ARG A 323 -8.56 16.81 21.18
CA ARG A 323 -7.49 17.12 22.15
C ARG A 323 -6.31 17.89 21.52
N ASN A 324 -6.55 18.75 20.54
CA ASN A 324 -5.52 19.55 19.87
C ASN A 324 -5.92 21.02 19.82
N ALA A 325 -5.87 21.67 20.97
CA ALA A 325 -5.57 23.10 21.13
C ALA A 325 -5.17 23.28 22.59
N GLU A 326 -4.02 23.91 22.84
CA GLU A 326 -3.47 24.15 24.16
C GLU A 326 -4.45 24.98 25.00
N GLY A 327 -5.12 24.35 25.97
CA GLY A 327 -5.99 25.01 26.94
C GLY A 327 -7.08 24.08 27.52
N PRO A 328 -7.40 24.15 28.83
CA PRO A 328 -8.46 23.35 29.42
C PRO A 328 -9.83 23.98 29.11
N LEU A 329 -10.40 23.69 27.94
CA LEU A 329 -11.82 23.93 27.69
C LEU A 329 -12.62 22.75 28.27
N ALA A 330 -12.86 22.81 29.57
CA ALA A 330 -13.81 21.94 30.27
C ALA A 330 -15.25 22.37 29.94
N SER A 331 -15.73 22.09 28.73
CA SER A 331 -17.16 22.21 28.43
C SER A 331 -17.90 20.99 29.01
N ARG A 332 -18.75 21.24 30.01
CA ARG A 332 -19.63 20.21 30.59
C ARG A 332 -20.75 19.91 29.60
N LEU A 333 -20.79 18.67 29.12
CA LEU A 333 -21.89 18.15 28.33
C LEU A 333 -23.05 17.79 29.27
N ARG A 334 -24.23 18.43 29.11
CA ARG A 334 -25.48 18.01 29.77
C ARG A 334 -26.36 17.31 28.75
N VAL A 335 -26.75 16.08 29.06
CA VAL A 335 -27.81 15.35 28.35
C VAL A 335 -29.13 15.72 29.03
N GLY A 336 -29.99 16.46 28.33
CA GLY A 336 -31.32 16.79 28.85
C GLY A 336 -32.25 15.57 28.83
N ALA A 337 -33.28 15.57 29.69
CA ALA A 337 -34.24 14.47 29.85
C ALA A 337 -35.00 14.06 28.56
N GLY A 338 -34.90 14.85 27.48
CA GLY A 338 -35.44 14.54 26.15
C GLY A 338 -34.40 14.09 25.10
N GLY A 339 -33.18 13.71 25.50
CA GLY A 339 -32.15 13.20 24.57
C GLY A 339 -31.40 14.24 23.74
N GLY A 340 -31.59 15.53 24.00
CA GLY A 340 -30.86 16.62 23.35
C GLY A 340 -29.44 16.80 23.91
N LEU A 341 -28.46 16.98 23.03
CA LEU A 341 -27.07 17.29 23.36
C LEU A 341 -26.84 18.81 23.33
N PHE A 342 -26.33 19.38 24.43
CA PHE A 342 -26.07 20.81 24.54
C PHE A 342 -24.59 21.09 24.80
N LEU A 343 -24.04 22.10 24.11
CA LEU A 343 -22.76 22.71 24.44
C LEU A 343 -23.02 23.91 25.35
N ALA A 344 -22.54 23.84 26.59
CA ALA A 344 -22.56 24.97 27.51
C ALA A 344 -21.30 25.83 27.29
N GLY A 345 -21.50 27.10 26.92
CA GLY A 345 -20.43 28.08 26.85
C GLY A 345 -20.04 28.64 28.23
N PRO A 346 -18.87 29.27 28.36
CA PRO A 346 -18.52 30.03 29.56
C PRO A 346 -19.54 31.18 29.71
N GLY A 347 -20.35 31.17 30.77
CA GLY A 347 -21.40 32.17 31.00
C GLY A 347 -22.85 31.64 30.98
N GLY A 348 -23.06 30.33 30.92
CA GLY A 348 -24.41 29.73 31.10
C GLY A 348 -25.32 29.78 29.87
N SER A 349 -24.86 30.34 28.74
CA SER A 349 -25.56 30.25 27.48
C SER A 349 -25.43 28.84 26.89
N SER A 350 -26.57 28.19 26.68
CA SER A 350 -26.65 26.87 26.05
C SER A 350 -27.13 27.08 24.61
N ARG A 351 -26.36 26.62 23.61
CA ARG A 351 -26.82 26.58 22.22
C ARG A 351 -27.27 25.17 21.88
N ALA A 352 -28.50 25.03 21.40
CA ALA A 352 -29.00 23.80 20.83
C ALA A 352 -28.28 23.54 19.49
N LEU A 353 -27.76 22.32 19.31
CA LEU A 353 -27.03 21.92 18.10
C LEU A 353 -27.93 21.54 16.92
N ILE A 354 -29.27 21.63 17.08
CA ILE A 354 -30.25 21.30 16.02
C ILE A 354 -31.06 22.57 15.68
N PRO A 355 -30.94 23.14 14.46
CA PRO A 355 -31.90 24.12 13.97
C PRO A 355 -33.16 23.38 13.49
N GLY A 356 -34.31 23.61 14.14
CA GLY A 356 -35.61 23.14 13.62
C GLY A 356 -36.58 22.52 14.63
N ALA A 357 -36.19 22.32 15.89
CA ALA A 357 -37.16 21.89 16.91
C ALA A 357 -38.05 23.08 17.32
N ARG A 358 -39.30 23.12 16.83
CA ARG A 358 -40.32 24.03 17.34
C ARG A 358 -40.80 23.50 18.70
N TRP A 359 -40.67 24.32 19.73
CA TRP A 359 -41.27 24.08 21.04
C TRP A 359 -42.33 25.14 21.30
N GLY A 360 -43.55 24.69 21.58
CA GLY A 360 -44.57 25.51 22.22
C GLY A 360 -44.29 25.58 23.72
N TRP A 361 -44.36 26.77 24.28
CA TRP A 361 -44.29 26.97 25.73
C TRP A 361 -45.68 26.81 26.33
N THR A 362 -45.78 26.04 27.41
CA THR A 362 -46.86 26.15 28.39
C THR A 362 -46.20 26.21 29.77
N ASN A 363 -46.61 27.21 30.55
CA ASN A 363 -46.09 27.54 31.88
C ASN A 363 -46.29 26.41 32.90
#